data_AF-A0A2V5SHB8-F1
#
_entry.id   AF-A0A2V5SHB8-F1
#
_cell.length_a   1.000
_cell.length_b   1.000
_cell.length_c   1.000
_cell.angle_alpha   90.00
_cell.angle_beta   90.00
_cell.angle_gamma   90.00
#
_symmetry.space_group_name_H-M   'P 1'
#
loop_
_entity.id
_entity.type
_entity.pdbx_description
1 polymer ?
#
loop_
_entity_poly.entity_id
_entity_poly.type
_entity_poly.pdbx_seq_one_letter_code
_entity_poly.pdbx_strand_id
1 'polypeptide(L)'
;MKFWFWFLWSIDAVIAAVALYFFFSLAAGDRIRSFNILPWLLILAALAAVVGGSIWLRSIGQRALAIVLLLLLAIPGALFALFFLVLLLTHPNFH
;
A
#
# COMPACT_ATOMS: atom_id res chain seq x y z
N MET A 1 -10.82 13.34 -13.85
CA MET A 1 -9.53 12.60 -13.89
C MET A 1 -8.54 13.04 -12.82
N LYS A 2 -8.26 14.35 -12.64
CA LYS A 2 -7.24 14.82 -11.68
C LYS A 2 -7.53 14.43 -10.22
N PHE A 3 -8.79 14.54 -9.78
CA PHE A 3 -9.23 14.12 -8.45
C PHE A 3 -9.00 12.61 -8.23
N TRP A 4 -9.56 11.76 -9.10
CA TRP A 4 -9.48 10.30 -8.98
C TRP A 4 -8.05 9.77 -8.88
N PHE A 5 -7.12 10.30 -9.68
CA PHE A 5 -5.72 9.92 -9.57
C PHE A 5 -5.17 10.18 -8.18
N TRP A 6 -5.34 11.40 -7.66
CA TRP A 6 -4.78 11.77 -6.36
C TRP A 6 -5.45 11.05 -5.20
N PHE A 7 -6.75 10.76 -5.32
CA PHE A 7 -7.47 9.94 -4.35
C PHE A 7 -6.89 8.52 -4.28
N LEU A 8 -6.80 7.82 -5.42
CA LEU A 8 -6.23 6.46 -5.46
C LEU A 8 -4.76 6.44 -5.03
N TRP A 9 -3.98 7.41 -5.51
CA TRP A 9 -2.57 7.56 -5.15
C TRP A 9 -2.38 7.76 -3.63
N SER A 10 -3.27 8.50 -2.98
CA SER A 10 -3.18 8.71 -1.52
C SER A 10 -3.39 7.41 -0.72
N ILE A 11 -4.27 6.51 -1.18
CA ILE A 11 -4.47 5.20 -0.56
C ILE A 11 -3.17 4.39 -0.64
N ASP A 12 -2.60 4.29 -1.84
CA ASP A 12 -1.37 3.54 -2.08
C ASP A 12 -0.17 4.13 -1.33
N ALA A 13 -0.09 5.45 -1.23
CA ALA A 13 0.94 6.15 -0.47
C ALA A 13 0.85 5.87 1.03
N VAL A 14 -0.38 5.81 1.59
CA VAL A 14 -0.59 5.42 2.99
C VAL A 14 -0.16 3.96 3.22
N ILE A 15 -0.53 3.04 2.32
CA ILE A 15 -0.10 1.63 2.39
C ILE A 15 1.43 1.54 2.36
N ALA A 16 2.07 2.29 1.46
CA ALA A 16 3.53 2.33 1.37
C ALA A 16 4.18 2.89 2.63
N ALA A 17 3.61 3.95 3.23
CA ALA A 17 4.08 4.51 4.49
C ALA A 17 3.98 3.52 5.65
N VAL A 18 2.87 2.76 5.73
CA VAL A 18 2.69 1.69 6.73
C VAL A 18 3.75 0.61 6.54
N ALA A 19 3.99 0.16 5.30
CA ALA A 19 5.02 -0.84 5.01
C ALA A 19 6.43 -0.35 5.38
N LEU A 20 6.76 0.92 5.09
CA LEU A 20 8.03 1.53 5.49
C LEU A 20 8.18 1.60 7.02
N TYR A 21 7.13 1.99 7.74
CA TYR A 21 7.13 2.00 9.20
C TYR A 21 7.48 0.61 9.76
N PHE A 22 6.80 -0.43 9.28
CA PHE A 22 7.09 -1.80 9.72
C PHE A 22 8.48 -2.27 9.31
N PHE A 23 8.94 -1.96 8.10
CA PHE A 23 10.31 -2.29 7.66
C PHE A 23 11.36 -1.75 8.64
N PHE A 24 11.32 -0.45 8.94
CA PHE A 24 12.29 0.18 9.84
C PHE A 24 12.10 -0.29 11.29
N SER A 25 10.87 -0.44 11.76
CA SER A 25 10.59 -0.94 13.11
C SER A 25 11.10 -2.35 13.34
N LEU A 26 10.98 -3.24 12.34
CA LEU A 26 11.45 -4.61 12.44
C LEU A 26 12.96 -4.72 12.25
N ALA A 27 13.55 -3.89 11.37
CA ALA A 27 14.99 -3.83 11.15
C ALA A 27 15.74 -3.26 12.37
N ALA A 28 15.13 -2.34 13.12
CA ALA A 28 15.70 -1.78 14.35
C ALA A 28 15.50 -2.67 15.59
N GLY A 29 14.65 -3.70 15.49
CA GLY A 29 14.25 -4.53 16.62
C GLY A 29 15.24 -5.66 16.93
N ASP A 30 15.76 -5.63 18.15
CA ASP A 30 16.66 -6.62 18.76
C ASP A 30 15.94 -7.92 19.22
N ARG A 31 14.60 -7.95 19.14
CA ARG A 31 13.77 -9.09 19.61
C ARG A 31 13.26 -10.05 18.52
N ILE A 32 13.52 -9.80 17.24
CA ILE A 32 12.98 -10.63 16.15
C ILE A 32 14.12 -11.35 15.43
N ARG A 33 14.38 -12.61 15.81
CA ARG A 33 15.38 -13.48 15.16
C ARG A 33 15.03 -13.87 13.70
N SER A 34 13.90 -13.42 13.17
CA SER A 34 13.33 -13.84 11.88
C SER A 34 13.19 -12.73 10.84
N PHE A 35 13.81 -11.56 11.03
CA PHE A 35 13.79 -10.51 10.00
C PHE A 35 14.54 -11.00 8.76
N ASN A 36 13.81 -11.30 7.69
CA ASN A 36 14.36 -11.62 6.39
C ASN A 36 14.25 -10.40 5.47
N ILE A 37 15.40 -9.80 5.13
CA ILE A 37 15.46 -8.58 4.33
C ILE A 37 14.94 -8.76 2.90
N LEU A 38 15.05 -9.96 2.33
CA LEU A 38 14.76 -10.16 0.91
C LEU A 38 13.27 -9.98 0.56
N PRO A 39 12.30 -10.61 1.27
CA PRO A 39 10.88 -10.32 1.08
C PRO A 39 10.54 -8.84 1.28
N TRP A 40 11.17 -8.18 2.26
CA TRP A 40 10.95 -6.76 2.51
C TRP A 40 11.37 -5.88 1.34
N LEU A 41 12.55 -6.11 0.78
CA LEU A 41 13.01 -5.36 -0.39
C LEU A 41 12.10 -5.56 -1.60
N LEU A 42 11.58 -6.78 -1.81
CA LEU A 42 10.61 -7.05 -2.87
C LEU A 42 9.30 -6.28 -2.67
N ILE A 43 8.77 -6.26 -1.45
CA ILE A 43 7.58 -5.50 -1.09
C ILE A 43 7.81 -3.99 -1.33
N LEU A 44 8.92 -3.45 -0.83
CA LEU A 44 9.25 -2.03 -0.99
C LEU A 44 9.47 -1.65 -2.46
N ALA A 45 10.12 -2.53 -3.24
CA ALA A 45 10.29 -2.31 -4.68
C ALA A 45 8.94 -2.31 -5.42
N ALA A 46 8.02 -3.23 -5.09
CA ALA A 46 6.68 -3.26 -5.66
C ALA A 46 5.88 -1.99 -5.31
N LEU A 47 5.95 -1.55 -4.05
CA LEU A 47 5.29 -0.32 -3.61
C LEU A 47 5.88 0.93 -4.28
N ALA A 48 7.21 1.00 -4.41
CA ALA A 48 7.87 2.08 -5.15
C ALA A 48 7.46 2.08 -6.63
N ALA A 49 7.33 0.90 -7.25
CA ALA A 49 6.86 0.77 -8.62
C ALA A 49 5.40 1.25 -8.78
N VAL A 50 4.51 0.96 -7.82
CA VAL A 50 3.12 1.45 -7.86
C VAL A 50 3.05 2.96 -7.65
N VAL A 51 3.62 3.47 -6.55
CA VAL A 51 3.51 4.89 -6.16
C VAL A 51 4.31 5.80 -7.08
N GLY A 52 5.56 5.42 -7.40
CA GLY A 52 6.44 6.17 -8.29
C GLY A 52 6.11 5.95 -9.76
N GLY A 53 5.85 4.71 -10.16
CA GLY A 53 5.51 4.36 -11.54
C GLY A 53 4.19 4.99 -11.99
N SER A 54 3.18 5.13 -11.11
CA SER A 54 1.95 5.83 -11.46
C SER A 54 2.16 7.34 -11.70
N ILE A 55 3.05 7.99 -10.95
CA ILE A 55 3.45 9.39 -11.21
C ILE A 55 4.18 9.50 -12.55
N TRP A 56 5.13 8.59 -12.81
CA TRP A 56 5.88 8.58 -14.06
C TRP A 56 4.95 8.36 -15.27
N LEU A 57 4.08 7.35 -15.23
CA LEU A 57 3.07 7.09 -16.26
C LEU A 57 2.18 8.32 -16.50
N ARG A 58 1.78 9.00 -15.42
CA ARG A 58 1.00 10.24 -15.54
C ARG A 58 1.80 11.37 -16.20
N SER A 59 3.10 11.51 -15.91
CA SER A 59 3.96 12.55 -16.50
C SER A 59 4.17 12.39 -18.00
N ILE A 60 4.18 11.14 -18.50
CA ILE A 60 4.30 10.84 -19.94
C ILE A 60 2.93 10.80 -20.65
N GLY A 61 1.86 11.27 -20.01
CA GLY A 61 0.51 11.33 -20.57
C GLY A 61 -0.30 10.03 -20.52
N GLN A 62 0.29 8.93 -20.06
CA GLN A 62 -0.34 7.60 -19.94
C GLN A 62 -1.25 7.50 -18.71
N ARG A 63 -2.25 8.39 -18.63
CA ARG A 63 -3.14 8.53 -17.46
C ARG A 63 -3.96 7.28 -17.18
N ALA A 64 -4.41 6.57 -18.22
CA ALA A 64 -5.21 5.35 -18.05
C ALA A 64 -4.37 4.25 -17.38
N LEU A 65 -3.15 4.01 -17.85
CA LEU A 65 -2.24 3.03 -17.25
C LEU A 65 -1.87 3.41 -15.81
N ALA A 66 -1.66 4.70 -15.54
CA ALA A 66 -1.40 5.18 -14.19
C ALA A 66 -2.56 4.85 -13.23
N ILE A 67 -3.82 5.03 -13.66
CA ILE A 67 -5.00 4.67 -12.86
C ILE A 67 -5.09 3.15 -12.68
N VAL A 68 -4.88 2.36 -13.74
CA VAL A 68 -4.91 0.89 -13.64
C VAL A 68 -3.88 0.41 -12.62
N LEU A 69 -2.66 0.94 -12.67
CA LEU A 69 -1.60 0.58 -11.73
C LEU A 69 -1.97 0.91 -10.27
N LEU A 70 -2.57 2.07 -10.02
CA LEU A 70 -3.05 2.45 -8.68
C LEU A 70 -4.18 1.55 -8.20
N LEU A 71 -5.13 1.19 -9.08
CA LEU A 71 -6.25 0.34 -8.72
C LEU A 71 -5.82 -1.06 -8.25
N LEU A 72 -4.69 -1.57 -8.73
CA LEU A 72 -4.15 -2.87 -8.31
C LEU A 72 -3.91 -2.95 -6.80
N LEU A 73 -3.52 -1.84 -6.17
CA LEU A 73 -3.25 -1.78 -4.74
C LEU A 73 -4.38 -1.10 -3.96
N ALA A 74 -4.97 -0.04 -4.51
CA ALA A 74 -6.02 0.71 -3.85
C ALA A 74 -7.29 -0.12 -3.62
N ILE A 75 -7.69 -0.99 -4.56
CA ILE A 75 -8.86 -1.85 -4.41
C ILE A 75 -8.69 -2.84 -3.23
N PRO A 76 -7.67 -3.72 -3.22
CA PRO A 76 -7.51 -4.65 -2.11
C PRO A 76 -7.23 -3.93 -0.78
N GLY A 77 -6.48 -2.82 -0.80
CA GLY A 77 -6.22 -2.02 0.39
C GLY A 77 -7.49 -1.39 0.99
N ALA A 78 -8.36 -0.81 0.15
CA ALA A 78 -9.62 -0.23 0.59
C ALA A 78 -10.59 -1.30 1.09
N LEU A 79 -10.67 -2.46 0.41
CA LEU A 79 -11.48 -3.59 0.86
C LEU A 79 -11.00 -4.15 2.20
N PHE A 80 -9.69 -4.22 2.41
CA PHE A 80 -9.10 -4.63 3.69
C PHE A 80 -9.45 -3.64 4.81
N ALA A 81 -9.31 -2.33 4.56
CA ALA A 81 -9.71 -1.31 5.53
C ALA A 81 -11.20 -1.37 5.84
N LEU A 82 -12.05 -1.56 4.83
CA LEU A 82 -13.49 -1.72 5.01
C LEU A 82 -13.82 -2.98 5.83
N PHE A 83 -13.15 -4.10 5.56
CA PHE A 83 -13.31 -5.32 6.34
C PHE A 83 -13.00 -5.08 7.82
N PHE A 84 -11.85 -4.46 8.14
CA PHE A 84 -11.50 -4.11 9.52
C PHE A 84 -12.50 -3.13 10.15
N LEU A 85 -13.01 -2.17 9.39
CA LEU A 85 -14.04 -1.26 9.87
C LEU A 85 -15.32 -2.01 10.25
N VAL A 86 -15.75 -2.96 9.42
CA VAL A 86 -16.91 -3.82 9.72
C VAL A 86 -16.67 -4.63 10.99
N LEU A 87 -15.48 -5.25 11.14
CA LEU A 87 -15.14 -5.98 12.37
C LEU A 87 -15.18 -5.08 13.61
N LEU A 88 -14.66 -3.85 13.51
CA LEU A 88 -14.65 -2.90 14.61
C LEU A 88 -16.07 -2.49 15.02
N LEU A 89 -16.96 -2.28 14.05
CA LEU A 89 -18.35 -1.85 14.29
C LEU A 89 -19.26 -2.98 14.78
N THR A 90 -19.02 -4.20 14.31
CA THR A 90 -19.90 -5.35 14.62
C THR A 90 -19.51 -6.07 15.91
N HIS A 91 -18.32 -5.80 16.46
CA HIS A 91 -17.76 -6.48 17.63
C HIS A 91 -18.02 -8.00 17.61
N PRO A 92 -17.65 -8.71 16.52
CA PRO A 92 -17.99 -10.11 16.39
C PRO A 92 -17.22 -10.93 17.42
N ASN A 93 -17.92 -11.86 18.05
CA ASN A 93 -17.31 -12.81 18.97
C ASN A 93 -16.55 -13.87 18.15
N PHE A 94 -15.23 -13.71 18.06
CA PHE A 94 -14.33 -14.72 17.49
C PHE A 94 -14.03 -15.78 18.56
N HIS A 95 -15.00 -16.65 18.83
CA HIS A 95 -14.84 -17.84 19.68
C HIS A 95 -14.54 -19.08 18.84
#